data_AF-A0A3D0TLC3-F1
#
_entry.id   AF-A0A3D0TLC3-F1
#
_cell.length_a   1.000
_cell.length_b   1.000
_cell.length_c   1.000
_cell.angle_alpha   90.00
_cell.angle_beta   90.00
_cell.angle_gamma   90.00
#
_symmetry.space_group_name_H-M   'P 1'
#
loop_
_entity.id
_entity.type
_entity.pdbx_description
1 polymer ?
#
loop_
_entity_poly.entity_id
_entity_poly.type
_entity_poly.pdbx_seq_one_letter_code
_entity_poly.pdbx_strand_id
1 'polypeptide(L)'
;MGALPDQWLLAQLLDKNKITTNNMVGIATKIADIHAMSPAKDKEAETGKPEPFRAQCDDLLFQLKRYFEASLTQPILDMIRHPLEKFIDDNKRLFTKRMRNGRIVLGHGAFLPEHIFLNGDVIRFISPQEIQKKLAVLDVANDVSSLTVELTRLGKTELLDSFVKQYIEISKDKDLLKMLPVYQTYCALKQGVKTCELKVAQKDESLGTLAMDYFNLAVRFSREIPRN
;
A
#
# COMPACT_ATOMS: atom_id res chain seq x y z
N MET A 1 26.95 3.44 -5.22
CA MET A 1 26.10 4.46 -4.56
C MET A 1 26.47 4.45 -3.09
N GLY A 2 26.91 5.58 -2.53
CA GLY A 2 27.16 5.68 -1.09
C GLY A 2 25.86 5.50 -0.30
N ALA A 3 25.94 4.93 0.90
CA ALA A 3 24.80 4.79 1.79
C ALA A 3 24.20 6.18 2.08
N LEU A 4 22.88 6.33 1.88
CA LEU A 4 22.19 7.55 2.29
C LEU A 4 22.04 7.54 3.82
N PRO A 5 22.28 8.67 4.51
CA PRO A 5 22.15 8.73 5.97
C PRO A 5 20.73 8.41 6.44
N ASP A 6 20.59 7.56 7.46
CA ASP A 6 19.28 7.17 8.01
C ASP A 6 18.45 8.37 8.48
N GLN A 7 19.11 9.45 8.90
CA GLN A 7 18.46 10.70 9.32
C GLN A 7 17.58 11.36 8.24
N TRP A 8 17.73 10.94 6.98
CA TRP A 8 16.92 11.41 5.85
C TRP A 8 15.75 10.48 5.53
N LEU A 9 15.64 9.32 6.17
CA LEU A 9 14.52 8.39 5.98
C LEU A 9 13.22 9.03 6.46
N LEU A 10 12.18 8.91 5.64
CA LEU A 10 10.84 9.37 5.98
C LEU A 10 10.36 8.73 7.28
N ALA A 11 10.68 7.45 7.52
CA ALA A 11 10.39 6.77 8.80
C ALA A 11 10.92 7.57 10.01
N GLN A 12 12.21 7.89 10.02
CA GLN A 12 12.82 8.64 11.13
C GLN A 12 12.30 10.07 11.24
N LEU A 13 12.00 10.71 10.11
CA LEU A 13 11.47 12.07 10.09
C LEU A 13 10.02 12.12 10.61
N LEU A 14 9.20 11.11 10.31
CA LEU A 14 7.84 10.96 10.84
C LEU A 14 7.84 10.75 12.36
N ASP A 15 8.74 9.89 12.86
CA ASP A 15 8.90 9.63 14.30
C ASP A 15 9.29 10.90 15.06
N LYS A 16 10.15 11.73 14.47
CA LYS A 16 10.62 13.00 15.04
C LYS A 16 9.68 14.19 14.76
N ASN A 17 8.52 13.98 14.13
CA ASN A 17 7.60 15.03 13.71
C ASN A 17 8.25 16.15 12.87
N LYS A 18 9.18 15.79 11.98
CA LYS A 18 9.92 16.73 11.11
C LYS A 18 9.35 16.84 9.69
N ILE A 19 8.22 16.19 9.42
CA ILE A 19 7.58 16.19 8.11
C ILE A 19 6.43 17.19 8.09
N THR A 20 6.37 17.98 7.04
CA THR A 20 5.29 18.93 6.77
C THR A 20 4.38 18.44 5.64
N THR A 21 3.21 19.05 5.49
CA THR A 21 2.31 18.81 4.36
C THR A 21 2.97 19.10 3.01
N ASN A 22 3.87 20.10 2.93
CA ASN A 22 4.65 20.40 1.72
C ASN A 22 5.61 19.27 1.35
N ASN A 23 6.22 18.60 2.32
CA ASN A 23 7.04 17.42 2.03
C ASN A 23 6.19 16.31 1.40
N MET A 24 4.98 16.10 1.92
CA MET A 24 4.03 15.12 1.37
C MET A 24 3.56 15.48 -0.04
N VAL A 25 3.37 16.77 -0.34
CA VAL A 25 3.09 17.28 -1.69
C VAL A 25 4.22 16.93 -2.65
N GLY A 26 5.48 17.11 -2.23
CA GLY A 26 6.65 16.74 -3.03
C GLY A 26 6.72 15.23 -3.30
N ILE A 27 6.49 14.41 -2.26
CA ILE A 27 6.49 12.94 -2.39
C ILE A 27 5.38 12.50 -3.36
N ALA A 28 4.16 13.02 -3.18
CA ALA A 28 3.01 12.71 -4.03
C ALA A 28 3.22 13.08 -5.49
N THR A 29 3.76 14.27 -5.74
CA THR A 29 4.08 14.74 -7.10
C THR A 29 5.09 13.80 -7.75
N LYS A 30 6.21 13.53 -7.06
CA LYS A 30 7.28 12.69 -7.60
C LYS A 30 6.83 11.26 -7.91
N ILE A 31 6.05 10.63 -7.01
CA ILE A 31 5.58 9.27 -7.27
C ILE A 31 4.51 9.22 -8.37
N ALA A 32 3.66 10.26 -8.48
CA ALA A 32 2.72 10.38 -9.59
C ALA A 32 3.43 10.52 -10.95
N ASP A 33 4.52 11.30 -11.02
CA ASP A 33 5.33 11.43 -12.23
C ASP A 33 5.98 10.10 -12.64
N ILE A 34 6.56 9.36 -11.69
CA ILE A 34 7.15 8.04 -11.95
C ILE A 34 6.10 7.07 -12.49
N HIS A 35 4.93 7.02 -11.87
CA HIS A 35 3.82 6.19 -12.35
C HIS A 35 3.39 6.57 -13.77
N ALA A 36 3.26 7.86 -14.08
CA ALA A 36 2.88 8.34 -15.40
C ALA A 36 3.91 7.97 -16.49
N MET A 37 5.19 7.92 -16.14
CA MET A 37 6.28 7.56 -17.07
C MET A 37 6.45 6.05 -17.25
N SER A 38 5.82 5.21 -16.41
CA SER A 38 6.11 3.77 -16.33
C SER A 38 4.88 2.87 -16.46
N PRO A 39 3.96 3.08 -17.44
CA PRO A 39 2.82 2.20 -17.62
C PRO A 39 3.27 0.77 -17.99
N ALA A 40 2.62 -0.23 -17.40
CA ALA A 40 2.80 -1.62 -17.77
C ALA A 40 2.25 -1.88 -19.17
N LYS A 41 2.91 -2.75 -19.94
CA LYS A 41 2.53 -3.02 -21.33
C LYS A 41 1.71 -4.29 -21.45
N ASP A 42 0.72 -4.29 -22.35
CA ASP A 42 -0.07 -5.43 -22.83
C ASP A 42 -0.27 -6.56 -21.80
N LYS A 43 0.54 -7.63 -21.92
CA LYS A 43 0.44 -8.84 -21.10
C LYS A 43 0.80 -8.61 -19.64
N GLU A 44 1.73 -7.71 -19.34
CA GLU A 44 2.11 -7.39 -17.96
C GLU A 44 0.96 -6.72 -17.23
N ALA A 45 0.23 -5.83 -17.92
CA ALA A 45 -0.91 -5.11 -17.33
C ALA A 45 -2.06 -6.05 -16.91
N GLU A 46 -2.09 -7.29 -17.38
CA GLU A 46 -3.11 -8.27 -16.99
C GLU A 46 -3.11 -8.59 -15.49
N THR A 47 -2.02 -8.32 -14.77
CA THR A 47 -2.01 -8.43 -13.29
C THR A 47 -2.97 -7.45 -12.62
N GLY A 48 -3.38 -6.39 -13.31
CA GLY A 48 -4.41 -5.45 -12.87
C GLY A 48 -5.85 -5.92 -13.07
N LYS A 49 -6.07 -7.12 -13.62
CA LYS A 49 -7.41 -7.71 -13.70
C LYS A 49 -7.94 -8.06 -12.30
N PRO A 50 -9.27 -8.17 -12.13
CA PRO A 50 -9.84 -8.49 -10.82
C PRO A 50 -9.43 -9.88 -10.31
N GLU A 51 -9.24 -10.88 -11.18
CA GLU A 51 -8.92 -12.25 -10.77
C GLU A 51 -7.51 -12.38 -10.18
N PRO A 52 -6.43 -11.84 -10.78
CA PRO A 52 -5.12 -11.81 -10.14
C PRO A 52 -5.11 -11.08 -8.80
N PHE A 53 -5.79 -9.94 -8.70
CA PHE A 53 -5.87 -9.20 -7.43
C PHE A 53 -6.61 -10.01 -6.35
N ARG A 54 -7.71 -10.68 -6.72
CA ARG A 54 -8.43 -11.61 -5.82
C ARG A 54 -7.50 -12.71 -5.30
N ALA A 55 -6.75 -13.36 -6.18
CA ALA A 55 -5.81 -14.40 -5.78
C ALA A 55 -4.76 -13.89 -4.79
N GLN A 56 -4.23 -12.68 -4.99
CA GLN A 56 -3.30 -12.05 -4.04
C GLN A 56 -3.93 -11.79 -2.66
N CYS A 57 -5.19 -11.35 -2.62
CA CYS A 57 -5.93 -11.20 -1.37
C CYS A 57 -6.15 -12.55 -0.68
N ASP A 58 -6.56 -13.57 -1.44
CA ASP A 58 -6.81 -14.92 -0.92
C ASP A 58 -5.55 -15.56 -0.33
N ASP A 59 -4.40 -15.39 -0.99
CA ASP A 59 -3.11 -15.88 -0.51
C ASP A 59 -2.74 -15.27 0.84
N LEU A 60 -2.92 -13.95 1.01
CA LEU A 60 -2.64 -13.26 2.28
C LEU A 60 -3.60 -13.72 3.39
N LEU A 61 -4.89 -13.83 3.07
CA LEU A 61 -5.90 -14.33 4.01
C LEU A 61 -5.63 -15.80 4.40
N PHE A 62 -5.09 -16.61 3.49
CA PHE A 62 -4.68 -17.96 3.80
C PHE A 62 -3.44 -18.00 4.70
N GLN A 63 -2.44 -17.14 4.43
CA GLN A 63 -1.24 -17.02 5.27
C GLN A 63 -1.56 -16.54 6.69
N LEU A 64 -2.52 -15.62 6.85
CA LEU A 64 -2.98 -15.13 8.15
C LEU A 64 -3.34 -16.27 9.12
N LYS A 65 -3.98 -17.33 8.61
CA LYS A 65 -4.42 -18.50 9.39
C LYS A 65 -3.28 -19.23 10.10
N ARG A 66 -2.03 -19.03 9.67
CA ARG A 66 -0.85 -19.70 10.24
C ARG A 66 -0.36 -19.06 11.53
N TYR A 67 -0.72 -17.81 11.80
CA TYR A 67 -0.13 -17.01 12.88
C TYR A 67 -1.02 -16.83 14.10
N PHE A 68 -2.30 -17.18 14.00
CA PHE A 68 -3.28 -17.00 15.06
C PHE A 68 -4.24 -18.19 15.12
N GLU A 69 -4.83 -18.41 16.29
CA GLU A 69 -5.82 -19.47 16.49
C GLU A 69 -7.08 -19.25 15.65
N ALA A 70 -7.79 -20.34 15.32
CA ALA A 70 -9.02 -20.30 14.54
C ALA A 70 -10.11 -19.38 15.15
N SER A 71 -10.19 -19.34 16.48
CA SER A 71 -11.12 -18.51 17.26
C SER A 71 -10.93 -17.01 17.04
N LEU A 72 -9.68 -16.57 16.82
CA LEU A 72 -9.34 -15.16 16.57
C LEU A 72 -9.36 -14.82 15.07
N THR A 73 -8.97 -15.76 14.22
CA THR A 73 -8.82 -15.53 12.78
C THR A 73 -10.15 -15.50 12.03
N GLN A 74 -11.09 -16.40 12.35
CA GLN A 74 -12.30 -16.55 11.54
C GLN A 74 -13.13 -15.25 11.46
N PRO A 75 -13.39 -14.52 12.56
CA PRO A 75 -14.12 -13.25 12.48
C PRO A 75 -13.37 -12.16 11.69
N ILE A 76 -12.05 -12.03 11.87
CA ILE A 76 -11.21 -11.06 11.16
C ILE A 76 -11.22 -11.36 9.66
N LEU A 77 -11.05 -12.63 9.31
CA LEU A 77 -11.10 -13.10 7.93
C LEU A 77 -12.44 -12.75 7.28
N ASP A 78 -13.55 -13.04 7.95
CA ASP A 78 -14.89 -12.80 7.39
C ASP A 78 -15.17 -11.29 7.22
N MET A 79 -14.73 -10.47 8.18
CA MET A 79 -14.84 -9.00 8.12
C MET A 79 -14.03 -8.37 6.98
N ILE A 80 -12.96 -9.02 6.53
CA ILE A 80 -12.09 -8.51 5.46
C ILE A 80 -12.46 -9.12 4.10
N ARG A 81 -12.61 -10.45 4.07
CA ARG A 81 -12.88 -11.24 2.86
C ARG A 81 -14.15 -10.77 2.17
N HIS A 82 -15.27 -10.71 2.90
CA HIS A 82 -16.57 -10.46 2.28
C HIS A 82 -16.65 -9.09 1.58
N PRO A 83 -16.23 -7.96 2.20
CA PRO A 83 -16.19 -6.67 1.51
C PRO A 83 -15.26 -6.63 0.29
N LEU A 84 -14.07 -7.27 0.37
CA LEU A 84 -13.12 -7.34 -0.75
C LEU A 84 -13.72 -8.12 -1.93
N GLU A 85 -14.20 -9.35 -1.68
CA GLU A 85 -14.76 -10.20 -2.72
C GLU A 85 -15.95 -9.53 -3.40
N LYS A 86 -16.85 -8.95 -2.61
CA LYS A 86 -18.01 -8.21 -3.13
C LYS A 86 -17.59 -7.02 -3.99
N PHE A 87 -16.63 -6.21 -3.53
CA PHE A 87 -16.15 -5.09 -4.33
C PHE A 87 -15.54 -5.54 -5.66
N ILE A 88 -14.72 -6.60 -5.64
CA ILE A 88 -14.08 -7.15 -6.84
C ILE A 88 -15.14 -7.63 -7.85
N ASP A 89 -16.17 -8.33 -7.39
CA ASP A 89 -17.25 -8.83 -8.25
C ASP A 89 -18.11 -7.71 -8.82
N ASP A 90 -18.49 -6.74 -7.99
CA ASP A 90 -19.37 -5.65 -8.40
C ASP A 90 -18.65 -4.60 -9.29
N ASN A 91 -17.31 -4.54 -9.23
CA ASN A 91 -16.52 -3.48 -9.89
C ASN A 91 -15.55 -3.99 -10.97
N LYS A 92 -15.78 -5.15 -11.58
CA LYS A 92 -14.92 -5.66 -12.69
C LYS A 92 -14.65 -4.62 -13.78
N ARG A 93 -15.66 -3.83 -14.15
CA ARG A 93 -15.51 -2.72 -15.13
C ARG A 93 -14.54 -1.64 -14.67
N LEU A 94 -14.46 -1.37 -13.36
CA LEU A 94 -13.51 -0.41 -12.79
C LEU A 94 -12.07 -0.90 -12.97
N PHE A 95 -11.79 -2.16 -12.65
CA PHE A 95 -10.46 -2.76 -12.89
C PHE A 95 -10.06 -2.67 -14.37
N THR A 96 -10.96 -3.03 -15.29
CA THR A 96 -10.71 -2.87 -16.73
C THR A 96 -10.47 -1.41 -17.13
N LYS A 97 -11.24 -0.47 -16.57
CA LYS A 97 -11.06 0.98 -16.81
C LYS A 97 -9.69 1.44 -16.33
N ARG A 98 -9.23 0.98 -15.16
CA ARG A 98 -7.91 1.30 -14.61
C ARG A 98 -6.78 0.82 -15.52
N MET A 99 -6.86 -0.41 -16.01
CA MET A 99 -5.93 -0.93 -17.02
C MET A 99 -5.90 -0.04 -18.27
N ARG A 100 -7.08 0.25 -18.85
CA ARG A 100 -7.19 1.07 -20.07
C ARG A 100 -6.65 2.49 -19.88
N ASN A 101 -6.74 3.03 -18.67
CA ASN A 101 -6.28 4.38 -18.33
C ASN A 101 -4.81 4.41 -17.88
N GLY A 102 -4.04 3.32 -18.09
CA GLY A 102 -2.62 3.27 -17.75
C GLY A 102 -2.35 3.33 -16.24
N ARG A 103 -3.30 2.87 -15.41
CA ARG A 103 -3.13 2.84 -13.94
C ARG A 103 -2.42 1.58 -13.45
N ILE A 104 -2.14 0.63 -14.34
CA ILE A 104 -1.23 -0.48 -14.05
C ILE A 104 0.15 -0.10 -14.54
N VAL A 105 1.12 -0.11 -13.65
CA VAL A 105 2.45 0.48 -13.83
C VAL A 105 3.54 -0.47 -13.34
N LEU A 106 4.77 -0.20 -13.75
CA LEU A 106 5.98 -0.67 -13.06
C LEU A 106 6.18 0.20 -11.82
N GLY A 107 5.51 -0.17 -10.73
CA GLY A 107 5.48 0.60 -9.49
C GLY A 107 6.65 0.32 -8.57
N HIS A 108 6.67 1.04 -7.44
CA HIS A 108 7.65 0.86 -6.38
C HIS A 108 7.44 -0.46 -5.64
N GLY A 109 6.18 -0.88 -5.45
CA GLY A 109 5.74 -2.16 -4.89
C GLY A 109 5.99 -2.37 -3.38
N ALA A 110 6.52 -1.36 -2.73
CA ALA A 110 6.85 -1.31 -1.30
C ALA A 110 7.05 0.14 -0.86
N PHE A 111 6.12 1.03 -1.22
CA PHE A 111 6.24 2.47 -1.00
C PHE A 111 6.00 2.83 0.48
N LEU A 112 6.94 2.42 1.33
CA LEU A 112 6.90 2.57 2.80
C LEU A 112 7.90 3.66 3.24
N PRO A 113 7.70 4.27 4.43
CA PRO A 113 8.58 5.33 4.93
C PRO A 113 10.07 4.96 5.02
N GLU A 114 10.39 3.68 5.26
CA GLU A 114 11.78 3.17 5.31
C GLU A 114 12.48 3.12 3.93
N HIS A 115 11.75 3.41 2.85
CA HIS A 115 12.26 3.41 1.46
C HIS A 115 12.26 4.80 0.82
N ILE A 116 11.82 5.83 1.56
CA ILE A 116 11.67 7.20 1.05
C ILE A 116 12.67 8.08 1.79
N PHE A 117 13.52 8.76 1.04
CA PHE A 117 14.55 9.65 1.58
C PHE A 117 14.25 11.11 1.21
N LEU A 118 14.33 11.99 2.20
CA LEU A 118 14.16 13.43 2.05
C LEU A 118 15.35 14.19 2.63
N ASN A 119 15.92 15.09 1.83
CA ASN A 119 16.92 16.05 2.26
C ASN A 119 16.69 17.40 1.56
N GLY A 120 16.08 18.35 2.26
CA GLY A 120 15.56 19.58 1.64
C GLY A 120 14.56 19.22 0.53
N ASP A 121 14.79 19.74 -0.68
CA ASP A 121 13.94 19.48 -1.86
C ASP A 121 14.29 18.17 -2.58
N VAL A 122 15.35 17.47 -2.15
CA VAL A 122 15.76 16.21 -2.77
C VAL A 122 14.94 15.07 -2.18
N ILE A 123 14.09 14.47 -3.01
CA ILE A 123 13.32 13.27 -2.70
C ILE A 123 13.92 12.09 -3.47
N ARG A 124 14.16 10.96 -2.82
CA ARG A 124 14.57 9.71 -3.48
C ARG A 124 13.77 8.54 -2.96
N PHE A 125 13.43 7.63 -3.85
CA PHE A 125 12.77 6.37 -3.51
C PHE A 125 13.75 5.25 -3.82
N ILE A 126 13.89 4.29 -2.90
CA ILE A 126 14.74 3.11 -3.08
C ILE A 126 13.86 1.88 -2.94
N SER A 127 13.56 1.21 -4.06
CA SER A 127 12.73 0.03 -3.98
C SER A 127 13.57 -1.20 -3.62
N PRO A 128 13.14 -2.03 -2.65
CA PRO A 128 13.74 -3.35 -2.42
C PRO A 128 13.73 -4.24 -3.67
N GLN A 129 12.87 -3.94 -4.62
CA GLN A 129 12.65 -4.71 -5.84
C GLN A 129 13.61 -4.32 -6.96
N GLU A 130 14.22 -3.13 -6.91
CA GLU A 130 15.31 -2.74 -7.81
C GLU A 130 16.53 -3.66 -7.67
N ILE A 131 16.77 -4.17 -6.46
CA ILE A 131 17.85 -5.13 -6.16
C ILE A 131 17.64 -6.46 -6.92
N GLN A 132 16.38 -6.84 -7.15
CA GLN A 132 16.02 -8.08 -7.84
C GLN A 132 15.79 -7.89 -9.36
N LYS A 133 16.02 -6.66 -9.89
CA LYS A 133 15.79 -6.28 -11.30
C LYS A 133 14.37 -6.56 -11.82
N LYS A 134 13.38 -6.62 -10.93
CA LYS A 134 11.96 -6.79 -11.29
C LYS A 134 11.16 -5.73 -10.56
N LEU A 135 10.79 -4.65 -11.26
CA LEU A 135 9.78 -3.72 -10.73
C LEU A 135 8.44 -4.44 -10.63
N ALA A 136 7.66 -4.15 -9.59
CA ALA A 136 6.37 -4.79 -9.39
C ALA A 136 5.35 -4.22 -10.38
N VAL A 137 4.74 -5.09 -11.19
CA VAL A 137 3.60 -4.71 -12.02
C VAL A 137 2.36 -4.65 -11.13
N LEU A 138 1.86 -3.45 -10.87
CA LEU A 138 0.80 -3.19 -9.90
C LEU A 138 -0.12 -2.06 -10.36
N ASP A 139 -1.30 -1.99 -9.76
CA ASP A 139 -2.12 -0.78 -9.82
C ASP A 139 -1.50 0.31 -8.94
N VAL A 140 -1.38 1.54 -9.43
CA VAL A 140 -0.83 2.68 -8.67
C VAL A 140 -1.45 2.86 -7.28
N ALA A 141 -2.70 2.44 -7.09
CA ALA A 141 -3.39 2.47 -5.81
C ALA A 141 -2.66 1.63 -4.74
N ASN A 142 -1.88 0.62 -5.11
CA ASN A 142 -1.07 -0.18 -4.20
C ASN A 142 0.05 0.63 -3.54
N ASP A 143 0.80 1.41 -4.33
CA ASP A 143 1.86 2.27 -3.79
C ASP A 143 1.29 3.41 -2.94
N VAL A 144 0.21 4.05 -3.41
CA VAL A 144 -0.51 5.07 -2.61
C VAL A 144 -1.02 4.47 -1.30
N SER A 145 -1.58 3.25 -1.34
CA SER A 145 -2.09 2.58 -0.14
C SER A 145 -0.98 2.18 0.82
N SER A 146 0.16 1.72 0.32
CA SER A 146 1.29 1.33 1.15
C SER A 146 1.74 2.46 2.08
N LEU A 147 1.86 3.68 1.56
CA LEU A 147 2.23 4.82 2.40
C LEU A 147 1.09 5.30 3.30
N THR A 148 -0.14 5.35 2.79
CA THR A 148 -1.28 5.86 3.57
C THR A 148 -1.68 4.94 4.73
N VAL A 149 -1.46 3.63 4.61
CA VAL A 149 -1.59 2.68 5.72
C VAL A 149 -0.62 3.03 6.85
N GLU A 150 0.66 3.27 6.53
CA GLU A 150 1.66 3.67 7.52
C GLU A 150 1.34 5.01 8.18
N LEU A 151 0.92 6.00 7.39
CA LEU A 151 0.52 7.30 7.93
C LEU A 151 -0.70 7.17 8.86
N THR A 152 -1.65 6.30 8.53
CA THR A 152 -2.81 6.02 9.40
C THR A 152 -2.37 5.33 10.68
N ARG A 153 -1.51 4.31 10.60
CA ARG A 153 -0.95 3.60 11.76
C ARG A 153 -0.23 4.55 12.71
N LEU A 154 0.52 5.50 12.16
CA LEU A 154 1.27 6.51 12.90
C LEU A 154 0.41 7.73 13.34
N GLY A 155 -0.90 7.74 13.05
CA GLY A 155 -1.81 8.83 13.42
C GLY A 155 -1.56 10.15 12.69
N LYS A 156 -0.96 10.11 11.49
CA LYS A 156 -0.55 11.30 10.71
C LYS A 156 -1.61 11.71 9.67
N THR A 157 -2.84 11.96 10.13
CA THR A 157 -4.00 12.24 9.24
C THR A 157 -3.77 13.42 8.30
N GLU A 158 -3.26 14.55 8.80
CA GLU A 158 -3.03 15.74 7.97
C GLU A 158 -2.01 15.48 6.83
N LEU A 159 -0.96 14.69 7.12
CA LEU A 159 0.05 14.30 6.14
C LEU A 159 -0.52 13.35 5.09
N LEU A 160 -1.38 12.42 5.52
CA LEU A 160 -2.11 11.50 4.65
C LEU A 160 -3.01 12.27 3.67
N ASP A 161 -3.82 13.19 4.18
CA ASP A 161 -4.76 13.96 3.37
C ASP A 161 -4.03 14.82 2.34
N SER A 162 -2.94 15.47 2.75
CA SER A 162 -2.07 16.24 1.83
C SER A 162 -1.51 15.37 0.71
N PHE A 163 -0.99 14.18 1.05
CA PHE A 163 -0.44 13.24 0.08
C PHE A 163 -1.49 12.76 -0.94
N VAL A 164 -2.65 12.28 -0.46
CA VAL A 164 -3.70 11.74 -1.33
C VAL A 164 -4.28 12.83 -2.22
N LYS A 165 -4.56 14.01 -1.66
CA LYS A 165 -5.08 15.16 -2.42
C LYS A 165 -4.13 15.53 -3.56
N GLN A 166 -2.84 15.70 -3.25
CA GLN A 166 -1.85 16.06 -4.25
C GLN A 166 -1.70 14.98 -5.32
N TYR A 167 -1.69 13.70 -4.92
CA TYR A 167 -1.57 12.60 -5.88
C TYR A 167 -2.74 12.61 -6.88
N ILE A 168 -3.97 12.77 -6.41
CA ILE A 168 -5.16 12.85 -7.28
C ILE A 168 -5.09 14.09 -8.18
N GLU A 169 -4.63 15.22 -7.65
CA GLU A 169 -4.50 16.46 -8.40
C GLU A 169 -3.53 16.33 -9.58
N ILE A 170 -2.38 15.69 -9.38
CA ILE A 170 -1.39 15.49 -10.45
C ILE A 170 -1.81 14.36 -11.41
N SER A 171 -2.18 13.20 -10.87
CA SER A 171 -2.50 12.01 -11.68
C SER A 171 -3.82 12.12 -12.43
N LYS A 172 -4.72 13.02 -11.98
CA LYS A 172 -6.12 13.12 -12.41
C LYS A 172 -6.91 11.82 -12.24
N ASP A 173 -6.45 10.89 -11.39
CA ASP A 173 -7.11 9.61 -11.12
C ASP A 173 -8.26 9.76 -10.12
N LYS A 174 -9.43 10.16 -10.63
CA LYS A 174 -10.65 10.26 -9.79
C LYS A 174 -11.14 8.90 -9.28
N ASP A 175 -10.81 7.81 -9.97
CA ASP A 175 -11.21 6.46 -9.58
C ASP A 175 -10.39 5.96 -8.39
N LEU A 176 -9.25 6.57 -8.08
CA LEU A 176 -8.39 6.21 -6.95
C LEU A 176 -9.16 6.21 -5.62
N LEU A 177 -10.05 7.19 -5.41
CA LEU A 177 -10.84 7.27 -4.16
C LEU A 177 -11.70 6.03 -3.93
N LYS A 178 -12.17 5.38 -4.99
CA LYS A 178 -12.94 4.13 -4.88
C LYS A 178 -12.03 2.92 -4.63
N MET A 179 -10.81 2.95 -5.14
CA MET A 179 -9.84 1.86 -4.99
C MET A 179 -9.06 1.92 -3.68
N LEU A 180 -8.95 3.10 -3.08
CA LEU A 180 -8.05 3.35 -1.95
C LEU A 180 -8.39 2.46 -0.74
N PRO A 181 -9.64 2.35 -0.26
CA PRO A 181 -9.95 1.47 0.88
C PRO A 181 -9.66 -0.01 0.59
N VAL A 182 -9.81 -0.43 -0.66
CA VAL A 182 -9.57 -1.81 -1.12
C VAL A 182 -8.09 -2.13 -1.07
N TYR A 183 -7.25 -1.27 -1.63
CA TYR A 183 -5.79 -1.45 -1.60
C TYR A 183 -5.20 -1.16 -0.22
N GLN A 184 -5.79 -0.28 0.60
CA GLN A 184 -5.39 -0.07 1.99
C GLN A 184 -5.66 -1.32 2.83
N THR A 185 -6.82 -1.96 2.63
CA THR A 185 -7.13 -3.26 3.25
C THR A 185 -6.08 -4.31 2.85
N TYR A 186 -5.78 -4.42 1.56
CA TYR A 186 -4.76 -5.34 1.05
C TYR A 186 -3.35 -5.04 1.60
N CYS A 187 -2.92 -3.79 1.59
CA CYS A 187 -1.60 -3.40 2.07
C CYS A 187 -1.47 -3.59 3.58
N ALA A 188 -2.51 -3.31 4.36
CA ALA A 188 -2.53 -3.59 5.79
C ALA A 188 -2.44 -5.10 6.07
N LEU A 189 -3.18 -5.94 5.34
CA LEU A 189 -3.01 -7.41 5.42
C LEU A 189 -1.58 -7.84 5.10
N LYS A 190 -1.01 -7.32 4.01
CA LYS A 190 0.36 -7.63 3.57
C LYS A 190 1.37 -7.27 4.65
N GLN A 191 1.23 -6.11 5.30
CA GLN A 191 2.12 -5.71 6.39
C GLN A 191 1.93 -6.58 7.62
N GLY A 192 0.70 -6.86 8.04
CA GLY A 192 0.46 -7.73 9.19
C GLY A 192 1.08 -9.11 9.01
N VAL A 193 0.89 -9.74 7.83
CA VAL A 193 1.51 -11.03 7.51
C VAL A 193 3.04 -10.94 7.52
N LYS A 194 3.62 -9.94 6.85
CA LYS A 194 5.07 -9.71 6.84
C LYS A 194 5.63 -9.49 8.26
N THR A 195 4.91 -8.76 9.10
CA THR A 195 5.30 -8.53 10.50
C THR A 195 5.25 -9.84 11.30
N CYS A 196 4.27 -10.71 11.07
CA CYS A 196 4.23 -12.05 11.66
C CYS A 196 5.42 -12.93 11.20
N GLU A 197 5.77 -12.88 9.92
CA GLU A 197 6.96 -13.57 9.39
C GLU A 197 8.25 -13.08 10.08
N LEU A 198 8.41 -11.76 10.21
CA LEU A 198 9.54 -11.14 10.89
C LEU A 198 9.58 -11.52 12.38
N LYS A 199 8.43 -11.52 13.06
CA LYS A 199 8.29 -12.00 14.44
C LYS A 199 8.89 -13.40 14.60
N VAL A 200 8.49 -14.34 13.75
CA VAL A 200 8.98 -15.73 13.81
C VAL A 200 10.47 -15.80 13.49
N ALA A 201 10.92 -15.10 12.45
CA ALA A 201 12.32 -15.12 12.03
C ALA A 201 13.27 -14.53 13.08
N GLN A 202 12.86 -13.46 13.77
CA GLN A 202 13.67 -12.73 14.75
C GLN A 202 13.42 -13.18 16.20
N LYS A 203 12.38 -13.99 16.44
CA LYS A 203 11.89 -14.37 17.78
C LYS A 203 11.60 -13.15 18.66
N ASP A 204 11.03 -12.11 18.07
CA ASP A 204 10.68 -10.85 18.74
C ASP A 204 9.16 -10.76 18.96
N GLU A 205 8.72 -11.01 20.19
CA GLU A 205 7.32 -10.99 20.57
C GLU A 205 6.66 -9.60 20.42
N SER A 206 7.44 -8.51 20.47
CA SER A 206 6.90 -7.14 20.34
C SER A 206 6.26 -6.90 18.96
N LEU A 207 6.75 -7.60 17.93
CA LEU A 207 6.18 -7.56 16.58
C LEU A 207 4.77 -8.15 16.51
N GLY A 208 4.34 -8.94 17.51
CA GLY A 208 2.98 -9.47 17.59
C GLY A 208 1.92 -8.37 17.73
N THR A 209 2.19 -7.37 18.57
CA THR A 209 1.32 -6.21 18.75
C THR A 209 1.23 -5.40 17.45
N LEU A 210 2.37 -5.14 16.82
CA LEU A 210 2.44 -4.41 15.55
C LEU A 210 1.68 -5.14 14.43
N ALA A 211 1.78 -6.46 14.35
CA ALA A 211 1.03 -7.25 13.38
C ALA A 211 -0.49 -7.12 13.61
N MET A 212 -0.92 -7.16 14.87
CA MET A 212 -2.34 -6.97 15.23
C MET A 212 -2.85 -5.58 14.85
N ASP A 213 -2.05 -4.54 15.03
CA ASP A 213 -2.40 -3.17 14.60
C ASP A 213 -2.67 -3.12 13.09
N TYR A 214 -1.85 -3.79 12.28
CA TYR A 214 -2.11 -3.89 10.84
C TYR A 214 -3.39 -4.64 10.50
N PHE A 215 -3.70 -5.76 11.19
CA PHE A 215 -4.96 -6.47 10.95
C PHE A 215 -6.18 -5.65 11.37
N ASN A 216 -6.08 -4.89 12.47
CA ASN A 216 -7.13 -3.95 12.87
C ASN A 216 -7.33 -2.85 11.83
N LEU A 217 -6.24 -2.32 11.25
CA LEU A 217 -6.33 -1.39 10.12
C LEU A 217 -6.99 -2.03 8.90
N ALA A 218 -6.65 -3.28 8.57
CA ALA A 218 -7.29 -3.99 7.46
C ALA A 218 -8.81 -4.14 7.67
N VAL A 219 -9.26 -4.49 8.87
CA VAL A 219 -10.69 -4.54 9.22
C VAL A 219 -11.34 -3.15 9.15
N ARG A 220 -10.63 -2.10 9.56
CA ARG A 220 -11.15 -0.73 9.47
C ARG A 220 -11.34 -0.33 8.00
N PHE A 221 -10.32 -0.48 7.17
CA PHE A 221 -10.40 -0.12 5.75
C PHE A 221 -11.41 -0.98 4.99
N SER A 222 -11.61 -2.25 5.37
CA SER A 222 -12.60 -3.10 4.71
C SER A 222 -14.04 -2.59 4.89
N ARG A 223 -14.30 -1.87 5.99
CA ARG A 223 -15.60 -1.21 6.27
C ARG A 223 -15.79 0.07 5.47
N GLU A 224 -14.69 0.69 5.03
CA GLU A 224 -14.67 1.91 4.22
C GLU A 224 -14.76 1.60 2.70
N ILE A 225 -14.67 0.32 2.31
CA ILE A 225 -14.85 -0.12 0.93
C ILE A 225 -16.25 0.29 0.43
N PRO A 226 -16.35 1.05 -0.68
CA PRO A 226 -17.64 1.48 -1.21
C PRO A 226 -18.55 0.30 -1.54
N ARG A 227 -19.80 0.38 -1.10
CA ARG A 227 -20.87 -0.54 -1.51
C ARG A 227 -21.58 0.07 -2.72
N ASN A 228 -21.76 -0.72 -3.77
CA ASN A 228 -22.60 -0.33 -4.91
C ASN A 228 -24.09 -0.39 -4.54
#